data_AF-A0A6N2NBE6-F1
#
_entry.id   AF-A0A6N2NBE6-F1
#
_cell.length_a   1.000
_cell.length_b   1.000
_cell.length_c   1.000
_cell.angle_alpha   90.00
_cell.angle_beta   90.00
_cell.angle_gamma   90.00
#
_symmetry.space_group_name_H-M   'P 1'
#
loop_
_entity.id
_entity.type
_entity.pdbx_description
1 polymer ?
#
loop_
_entity_poly.entity_id
_entity_poly.type
_entity_poly.pdbx_seq_one_letter_code
_entity_poly.pdbx_strand_id
1 'polypeptide(L)'
;MGYLNSVLSSSSQVYADDAPVSGGGLSRNGKFSYGYASSPGKRSSMEDFYETRIDGVDGEIIGLFGVFDGHGGARAAEYVKHNLFSNLIKHPKFISDTKSAICI
;
A
#
# COMPACT_ATOMS: atom_id res chain seq x y z
N MET A 1 22.29 15.65 4.86
CA MET A 1 21.29 15.78 5.94
C MET A 1 20.57 14.46 6.07
N GLY A 2 20.71 13.81 7.23
CA GLY A 2 20.38 12.40 7.43
C GLY A 2 18.88 12.12 7.30
N TYR A 3 18.55 11.07 6.56
CA TYR A 3 17.19 10.55 6.44
C TYR A 3 16.94 9.60 7.60
N LEU A 4 16.21 10.07 8.61
CA LEU A 4 15.69 9.22 9.68
C LEU A 4 14.57 8.37 9.10
N ASN A 5 14.89 7.11 8.81
CA ASN A 5 13.91 6.04 8.63
C ASN A 5 13.22 5.80 9.99
N SER A 6 12.13 6.51 10.26
CA SER A 6 11.11 6.07 11.21
C SER A 6 9.83 5.68 10.47
N VAL A 7 9.99 5.02 9.32
CA VAL A 7 8.97 4.09 8.89
C VAL A 7 9.34 2.83 9.64
N LEU A 8 8.45 2.30 10.48
CA LEU A 8 8.44 0.88 10.76
C LEU A 8 8.24 0.20 9.40
N SER A 9 9.33 0.10 8.63
CA SER A 9 9.42 -0.87 7.56
C SER A 9 9.25 -2.17 8.30
N SER A 10 8.07 -2.75 8.21
CA SER A 10 7.93 -4.20 8.38
C SER A 10 8.71 -4.81 7.22
N SER A 11 10.04 -4.77 7.33
CA SER A 11 10.94 -5.49 6.47
C SER A 11 10.75 -6.93 6.88
N SER A 12 10.26 -7.75 5.94
CA SER A 12 10.24 -9.21 6.02
C SER A 12 9.42 -9.79 7.19
N GLN A 13 8.10 -9.94 7.00
CA GLN A 13 7.39 -11.03 7.67
C GLN A 13 7.25 -12.21 6.71
N VAL A 14 8.17 -13.15 6.96
CA VAL A 14 8.13 -14.55 6.58
C VAL A 14 6.82 -15.17 7.08
N TYR A 15 6.05 -15.76 6.15
CA TYR A 15 5.00 -16.78 6.32
C TYR A 15 4.33 -16.91 7.70
N ALA A 16 3.19 -16.24 7.89
CA ALA A 16 2.13 -16.62 8.81
C ALA A 16 0.80 -15.97 8.37
N ASP A 17 0.29 -16.35 7.20
CA ASP A 17 -0.73 -15.60 6.43
C ASP A 17 -2.19 -15.85 6.85
N ASP A 18 -2.44 -16.28 8.08
CA ASP A 18 -3.80 -16.63 8.56
C ASP A 18 -4.24 -15.90 9.84
N ALA A 19 -3.40 -15.04 10.40
CA ALA A 19 -3.78 -14.23 11.55
C ALA A 19 -4.38 -12.88 11.09
N PRO A 20 -5.44 -12.38 11.76
CA PRO A 20 -5.88 -11.01 11.55
C PRO A 20 -4.73 -10.03 11.84
N VAL A 21 -4.53 -9.08 10.93
CA VAL A 21 -3.55 -8.00 11.06
C VAL A 21 -4.25 -6.66 11.07
N SER A 22 -3.72 -5.73 11.84
CA SER A 22 -4.16 -4.33 11.84
C SER A 22 -2.99 -3.40 12.04
N GLY A 23 -3.16 -2.15 11.64
CA GLY A 23 -2.10 -1.16 11.72
C GLY A 23 -2.58 0.21 11.27
N GLY A 24 -1.62 1.11 11.05
CA GLY A 24 -1.89 2.46 10.63
C GLY A 24 -0.63 3.29 10.56
N GLY A 25 -0.80 4.57 10.27
CA GLY A 25 0.31 5.51 10.18
C GLY A 25 -0.15 6.96 10.29
N LEU A 26 0.83 7.83 10.49
CA LEU A 26 0.68 9.28 10.56
C LEU A 26 1.67 9.91 9.58
N SER A 27 1.23 10.90 8.82
CA SER A 27 2.09 11.67 7.94
C SER A 27 3.15 12.42 8.75
N ARG A 28 4.30 12.68 8.13
CA ARG A 28 5.42 13.34 8.80
C ARG A 28 5.08 14.73 9.34
N ASN A 29 4.16 15.45 8.70
CA ASN A 29 3.68 16.76 9.14
C ASN A 29 2.52 16.68 10.16
N GLY A 30 2.11 15.47 10.57
CA GLY A 30 1.04 15.24 11.53
C GLY A 30 -0.37 15.58 11.04
N LYS A 31 -0.54 16.01 9.79
CA LYS A 31 -1.82 16.49 9.27
C LYS A 31 -2.74 15.37 8.76
N PHE A 32 -2.19 14.18 8.50
CA PHE A 32 -2.93 13.07 7.90
C PHE A 32 -2.61 11.78 8.64
N SER A 33 -3.61 10.99 8.99
CA SER A 33 -3.43 9.66 9.59
C SER A 33 -4.31 8.63 8.89
N TYR A 34 -3.94 7.37 8.99
CA TYR A 34 -4.71 6.26 8.45
C TYR A 34 -4.60 5.02 9.35
N GLY A 35 -5.54 4.10 9.16
CA GLY A 35 -5.52 2.77 9.75
C GLY A 35 -5.93 1.73 8.72
N TYR A 36 -5.59 0.48 8.97
CA TYR A 36 -6.04 -0.66 8.18
C TYR A 36 -6.26 -1.88 9.08
N ALA A 37 -7.08 -2.80 8.60
CA ALA A 37 -7.25 -4.13 9.17
C ALA A 37 -7.47 -5.13 8.02
N SER A 38 -6.92 -6.32 8.16
CA SER A 38 -7.06 -7.42 7.21
C SER A 38 -7.22 -8.72 7.99
N SER A 39 -8.14 -9.57 7.56
CA SER A 39 -8.44 -10.83 8.24
C SER A 39 -8.95 -11.86 7.23
N PRO A 40 -8.47 -13.11 7.26
CA PRO A 40 -8.93 -14.17 6.37
C PRO A 40 -10.38 -14.60 6.61
N GLY A 41 -10.95 -14.23 7.76
CA GLY A 41 -12.32 -14.58 8.12
C GLY A 41 -12.52 -16.09 8.21
N LYS A 42 -13.45 -16.63 7.41
CA LYS A 42 -13.79 -18.07 7.38
C LYS A 42 -13.02 -18.86 6.31
N ARG A 43 -12.21 -18.20 5.48
CA ARG A 43 -11.47 -18.87 4.41
C ARG A 43 -10.25 -19.59 5.00
N SER A 44 -9.81 -20.63 4.33
CA SER A 44 -8.63 -21.43 4.71
C SER A 44 -7.30 -20.84 4.24
N SER A 45 -7.36 -19.73 3.52
CA SER A 45 -6.21 -19.02 2.97
C SER A 45 -6.60 -17.56 2.75
N MET A 46 -5.65 -16.66 2.91
CA MET A 46 -5.80 -15.25 2.57
C MET A 46 -5.26 -15.00 1.16
N GLU A 47 -6.12 -14.56 0.25
CA GLU A 47 -5.72 -14.14 -1.10
C GLU A 47 -5.81 -12.61 -1.27
N ASP A 48 -6.34 -11.90 -0.26
CA ASP A 48 -6.40 -10.44 -0.27
C ASP A 48 -5.08 -9.84 0.18
N PHE A 49 -4.64 -8.82 -0.53
CA PHE A 49 -3.46 -8.03 -0.20
C PHE A 49 -3.85 -6.58 0.00
N TYR A 50 -3.02 -5.85 0.74
CA TYR A 50 -3.17 -4.41 0.90
C TYR A 50 -1.79 -3.74 0.86
N GLU A 51 -1.79 -2.45 0.52
CA GLU A 51 -0.61 -1.59 0.61
C GLU A 51 -1.03 -0.21 1.12
N THR A 52 -0.20 0.36 2.00
CA THR A 52 -0.44 1.69 2.57
C THR A 52 0.87 2.46 2.57
N ARG A 53 0.93 3.56 1.81
CA ARG A 53 2.16 4.33 1.60
C ARG A 53 1.88 5.83 1.70
N ILE A 54 2.78 6.56 2.33
CA ILE A 54 2.81 8.03 2.30
C ILE A 54 4.14 8.43 1.69
N ASP A 55 4.10 9.17 0.58
CA ASP A 55 5.28 9.68 -0.12
C ASP A 55 5.23 11.20 -0.28
N GLY A 56 6.40 11.81 -0.48
CA GLY A 56 6.50 13.17 -1.02
C GLY A 56 6.81 13.09 -2.51
N VAL A 57 5.92 13.60 -3.37
CA VAL A 57 6.08 13.62 -4.83
C VAL A 57 5.90 15.06 -5.30
N ASP A 58 6.90 15.61 -6.00
CA ASP A 58 6.90 16.98 -6.53
C ASP A 58 6.55 18.08 -5.51
N GLY A 59 6.92 17.87 -4.24
CA GLY A 59 6.64 18.80 -3.13
C GLY A 59 5.28 18.59 -2.45
N GLU A 60 4.42 17.74 -3.01
CA GLU A 60 3.13 17.35 -2.44
C GLU A 60 3.25 16.09 -1.57
N ILE A 61 2.48 16.03 -0.48
CA ILE A 61 2.37 14.81 0.34
C ILE A 61 1.22 13.98 -0.22
N ILE A 62 1.54 12.79 -0.71
CA ILE A 62 0.60 11.88 -1.35
C ILE A 62 0.41 10.65 -0.47
N GLY A 63 -0.83 10.32 -0.17
CA GLY A 63 -1.22 9.06 0.46
C GLY A 63 -1.75 8.08 -0.59
N LEU A 64 -1.20 6.86 -0.61
CA LEU A 64 -1.60 5.77 -1.50
C LEU A 64 -2.07 4.59 -0.65
N PHE A 65 -3.31 4.17 -0.86
CA PHE A 65 -3.97 3.11 -0.10
C PHE A 65 -4.70 2.19 -1.08
N GLY A 66 -4.45 0.89 -0.96
CA GLY A 66 -4.90 -0.09 -1.94
C GLY A 66 -5.27 -1.40 -1.26
N VAL A 67 -6.38 -1.97 -1.68
CA VAL A 67 -6.88 -3.28 -1.28
C VAL A 67 -7.08 -4.08 -2.55
N PHE A 68 -6.54 -5.29 -2.58
CA PHE A 68 -6.43 -6.14 -3.76
C PHE A 68 -7.02 -7.51 -3.41
N ASP A 69 -8.24 -7.77 -3.86
CA ASP A 69 -8.94 -9.05 -3.67
C ASP A 69 -8.39 -10.07 -4.68
N GLY A 70 -7.76 -11.13 -4.18
CA GLY A 70 -7.22 -12.21 -5.01
C GLY A 70 -8.29 -13.24 -5.35
N HIS A 71 -8.31 -13.68 -6.60
CA HIS A 71 -9.22 -14.74 -7.05
C HIS A 71 -8.52 -15.74 -7.98
N GLY A 72 -8.65 -17.03 -7.68
CA GLY A 72 -7.99 -18.09 -8.44
C GLY A 72 -6.48 -18.20 -8.17
N GLY A 73 -6.03 -17.68 -7.01
CA GLY A 73 -4.64 -17.62 -6.60
C GLY A 73 -4.20 -16.22 -6.15
N ALA A 74 -3.38 -16.17 -5.10
CA ALA A 74 -2.84 -14.94 -4.50
C ALA A 74 -1.90 -14.11 -5.39
N ARG A 75 -1.25 -14.73 -6.39
CA ARG A 75 -0.11 -14.14 -7.12
C ARG A 75 -0.41 -12.82 -7.83
N ALA A 76 -1.61 -12.67 -8.39
CA ALA A 76 -1.99 -11.46 -9.10
C ALA A 76 -2.13 -10.28 -8.12
N ALA A 77 -2.85 -10.46 -7.03
CA ALA A 77 -3.03 -9.44 -6.00
C ALA A 77 -1.69 -9.08 -5.32
N GLU A 78 -0.83 -10.07 -5.06
CA GLU A 78 0.53 -9.86 -4.55
C GLU A 78 1.38 -9.02 -5.53
N TYR A 79 1.34 -9.32 -6.83
CA TYR A 79 2.05 -8.53 -7.83
C TYR A 79 1.57 -7.08 -7.86
N VAL A 80 0.26 -6.86 -7.79
CA VAL A 80 -0.33 -5.51 -7.79
C VAL A 80 0.10 -4.73 -6.54
N LYS A 81 0.09 -5.35 -5.36
CA LYS A 81 0.59 -4.76 -4.10
C LYS A 81 1.99 -4.16 -4.27
N HIS A 82 2.91 -4.92 -4.87
CA HIS A 82 4.30 -4.49 -5.00
C HIS A 82 4.54 -3.43 -6.08
N ASN A 83 3.73 -3.41 -7.15
CA ASN A 83 4.04 -2.65 -8.36
C ASN A 83 3.12 -1.45 -8.62
N LEU A 84 1.85 -1.50 -8.22
CA LEU A 84 0.86 -0.50 -8.63
C LEU A 84 1.26 0.93 -8.26
N PHE A 85 1.59 1.17 -7.00
CA PHE A 85 1.92 2.52 -6.52
C PHE A 85 3.20 3.08 -7.13
N SER A 86 4.22 2.22 -7.29
CA SER A 86 5.45 2.61 -7.96
C SER A 86 5.22 2.97 -9.43
N ASN A 87 4.30 2.28 -10.11
CA ASN A 87 3.93 2.58 -11.49
C ASN A 87 3.10 3.85 -11.60
N LEU A 88 2.14 4.05 -10.68
CA LEU A 88 1.31 5.26 -10.63
C LEU A 88 2.16 6.51 -10.40
N ILE A 89 3.05 6.52 -9.41
CA ILE A 89 3.90 7.69 -9.12
C ILE A 89 4.81 8.04 -10.31
N LYS A 90 5.27 7.05 -11.08
CA LYS A 90 6.10 7.26 -12.28
C LYS A 90 5.30 7.72 -13.50
N HIS A 91 3.96 7.63 -13.46
CA HIS A 91 3.14 8.01 -14.61
C HIS A 91 3.20 9.53 -14.83
N PRO A 92 3.48 10.02 -16.05
CA PRO A 92 3.70 11.46 -16.29
C PRO A 92 2.47 12.31 -15.99
N LYS A 93 1.27 11.72 -16.01
CA LYS A 93 0.03 12.39 -15.66
C LYS A 93 -0.41 12.20 -14.20
N PHE A 94 0.40 11.57 -13.34
CA PHE A 94 -0.03 11.21 -11.99
C PHE A 94 -0.57 12.41 -11.18
N ILE A 95 0.18 13.51 -11.17
CA ILE A 95 -0.21 14.74 -10.47
C ILE A 95 -1.20 15.57 -11.29
N SER A 96 -0.98 15.70 -12.60
CA SER A 96 -1.80 16.60 -13.44
C SER A 96 -3.18 16.04 -13.80
N ASP A 97 -3.30 14.71 -13.92
CA ASP A 97 -4.53 14.00 -14.29
C ASP A 97 -4.46 12.55 -13.78
N THR A 98 -4.71 12.40 -12.48
CA THR A 98 -4.64 11.11 -11.78
C THR A 98 -5.62 10.09 -12.36
N LYS A 99 -6.77 10.51 -12.91
CA LYS A 99 -7.74 9.59 -13.54
C LYS A 99 -7.11 8.89 -14.74
N SER A 100 -6.47 9.65 -15.62
CA SER A 100 -5.73 9.07 -16.76
C SER A 100 -4.57 8.17 -16.31
N ALA A 101 -3.92 8.47 -15.18
CA ALA A 101 -2.85 7.63 -14.64
C ALA A 101 -3.35 6.29 -14.08
N ILE A 102 -4.58 6.24 -13.55
CA ILE A 102 -5.20 5.04 -12.98
C ILE A 102 -5.89 4.18 -14.06
N CYS A 103 -6.42 4.79 -15.12
CA CYS A 103 -7.14 4.11 -16.21
C CYS A 103 -6.24 3.30 -17.18
N ILE A 104 -5.27 2.54 -16.64
CA ILE A 104 -4.47 1.57 -17.40
C ILE A 104 -5.38 0.64 -18.22
#